data_AF-A0A8B9AQB1-F1
#
_entry.id   AF-A0A8B9AQB1-F1
#
_cell.length_a   1.000
_cell.length_b   1.000
_cell.length_c   1.000
_cell.angle_alpha   90.00
_cell.angle_beta   90.00
_cell.angle_gamma   90.00
#
_symmetry.space_group_name_H-M   'P 1'
#
loop_
_entity.id
_entity.type
_entity.pdbx_description
1 polymer ?
#
loop_
_entity_poly.entity_id
_entity_poly.type
_entity_poly.pdbx_seq_one_letter_code
_entity_poly.pdbx_strand_id
1 'polypeptide(L)'
;MKRLELSAVWALLAAFKDPLSIPHNGAFTDFEGAFVKGVDSLSWMANNTSKLFPLHSDMPQCWTFFSTAAYGKRNKVPQENIPKVTAEKVKEDLLNDVEFALGLSKGSLQCPFYTRVQLWGAALPTNTPGIPCIFDPHVAGHDIGQFPGLNSEKQVLEPQTWTV
;
A
#
# COMPACT_ATOMS: atom_id res chain seq x y z
N MET A 1 -31.31 5.34 -2.38
CA MET A 1 -30.12 6.15 -2.73
C MET A 1 -28.94 5.19 -2.92
N LYS A 2 -28.21 5.24 -4.04
CA LYS A 2 -27.00 4.40 -4.22
C LYS A 2 -25.89 5.00 -3.35
N ARG A 3 -25.32 4.23 -2.42
CA ARG A 3 -24.26 4.68 -1.51
C ARG A 3 -22.91 4.22 -2.04
N LEU A 4 -21.96 5.13 -2.17
CA LEU A 4 -20.57 4.79 -2.43
C LEU A 4 -19.90 4.33 -1.15
N GLU A 5 -19.20 3.21 -1.22
CA GLU A 5 -18.40 2.66 -0.14
C GLU A 5 -16.92 2.81 -0.50
N LEU A 6 -16.14 3.33 0.43
CA LEU A 6 -14.72 3.60 0.26
C LEU A 6 -13.93 2.83 1.32
N SER A 7 -12.82 2.24 0.90
CA SER A 7 -11.88 1.57 1.79
C SER A 7 -11.08 2.59 2.61
N ALA A 8 -10.49 2.11 3.70
CA ALA A 8 -9.48 2.83 4.44
C ALA A 8 -8.14 2.12 4.26
N VAL A 9 -7.09 2.85 3.94
CA VAL A 9 -5.73 2.32 3.72
C VAL A 9 -4.73 3.22 4.45
N TRP A 10 -3.75 2.60 5.10
CA TRP A 10 -2.57 3.29 5.61
C TRP A 10 -1.46 3.23 4.57
N ALA A 11 -0.80 4.35 4.36
CA ALA A 11 0.43 4.46 3.58
C ALA A 11 1.59 4.75 4.54
N LEU A 12 2.63 3.94 4.51
CA LEU A 12 3.90 4.20 5.18
C LEU A 12 4.96 4.52 4.13
N LEU A 13 5.56 5.70 4.24
CA LEU A 13 6.80 6.03 3.55
C LEU A 13 7.95 5.70 4.50
N ALA A 14 8.95 4.96 4.04
CA ALA A 14 10.18 4.71 4.78
C ALA A 14 11.40 4.88 3.87
N ALA A 15 12.48 5.45 4.39
CA ALA A 15 13.75 5.58 3.65
C ALA A 15 14.84 4.74 4.31
N PHE A 16 15.54 3.99 3.47
CA PHE A 16 16.59 3.05 3.83
C PHE A 16 17.90 3.49 3.18
N LYS A 17 19.02 3.13 3.80
CA LYS A 17 20.34 3.43 3.24
C LYS A 17 20.63 2.52 2.05
N ASP A 18 20.36 1.23 2.22
CA ASP A 18 20.62 0.18 1.23
C ASP A 18 19.29 -0.37 0.67
N PRO A 19 19.29 -1.02 -0.51
CA PRO A 19 18.08 -1.64 -1.07
C PRO A 19 17.47 -2.69 -0.14
N LEU A 20 16.17 -2.92 -0.27
CA LEU A 20 15.54 -4.11 0.30
C LEU A 20 15.72 -5.25 -0.69
N SER A 21 16.25 -6.37 -0.21
CA SER A 21 16.57 -7.52 -1.05
C SER A 21 15.85 -8.77 -0.53
N ILE A 22 15.51 -9.67 -1.44
CA ILE A 22 14.85 -10.94 -1.14
C ILE A 22 15.91 -12.05 -1.16
N PRO A 23 15.97 -12.93 -0.14
CA PRO A 23 16.81 -14.12 -0.18
C PRO A 23 16.32 -15.08 -1.28
N HIS A 24 17.18 -15.40 -2.25
CA HIS A 24 16.90 -16.34 -3.32
C HIS A 24 18.13 -17.20 -3.63
N ASN A 25 18.03 -18.52 -3.39
CA ASN A 25 19.09 -19.51 -3.66
C ASN A 25 20.47 -19.14 -3.07
N GLY A 26 20.49 -18.53 -1.87
CA GLY A 26 21.72 -18.13 -1.19
C GLY A 26 22.32 -16.80 -1.67
N ALA A 27 21.68 -16.13 -2.63
CA ALA A 27 21.98 -14.75 -3.03
C ALA A 27 20.83 -13.81 -2.61
N PHE A 28 21.12 -12.52 -2.52
CA PHE A 28 20.11 -11.48 -2.30
C PHE A 28 19.83 -10.78 -3.62
N THR A 29 18.56 -10.75 -4.02
CA THR A 29 18.13 -10.09 -5.26
C THR A 29 17.31 -8.85 -4.92
N ASP A 30 17.65 -7.74 -5.56
CA ASP A 30 16.91 -6.48 -5.45
C ASP A 30 15.59 -6.56 -6.21
N PHE A 31 14.58 -5.84 -5.72
CA PHE A 31 13.27 -5.75 -6.34
C PHE A 31 12.72 -4.33 -6.22
N GLU A 32 11.81 -3.97 -7.12
CA GLU A 32 11.26 -2.61 -7.20
C GLU A 32 9.86 -2.49 -6.58
N GLY A 33 9.20 -3.63 -6.34
CA GLY A 33 7.90 -3.68 -5.69
C GLY A 33 7.24 -5.05 -5.77
N ALA A 34 6.26 -5.28 -4.91
CA ALA A 34 5.56 -6.55 -4.83
C ALA A 34 4.16 -6.40 -4.21
N PHE A 35 3.23 -7.23 -4.69
CA PHE A 35 2.01 -7.53 -3.96
C PHE A 35 2.33 -8.51 -2.84
N VAL A 36 1.83 -8.23 -1.65
CA VAL A 36 2.12 -9.02 -0.45
C VAL A 36 0.89 -9.85 -0.09
N LYS A 37 1.11 -11.13 0.23
CA LYS A 37 0.09 -12.07 0.68
C LYS A 37 0.58 -12.78 1.94
N GLY A 38 -0.36 -13.33 2.72
CA GLY A 38 -0.04 -14.14 3.90
C GLY A 38 0.25 -13.34 5.18
N VAL A 39 0.09 -12.01 5.13
CA VAL A 39 0.21 -11.11 6.29
C VAL A 39 -1.04 -10.24 6.44
N ASP A 40 -1.27 -9.68 7.63
CA ASP A 40 -2.52 -8.97 7.94
C ASP A 40 -2.45 -7.48 7.58
N SER A 41 -1.34 -6.81 7.88
CA SER A 41 -1.25 -5.37 7.79
C SER A 41 -0.89 -4.89 6.40
N LEU A 42 -0.07 -5.61 5.63
CA LEU A 42 0.55 -5.15 4.38
C LEU A 42 -0.09 -5.78 3.13
N SER A 43 -0.33 -4.99 2.08
CA SER A 43 -0.89 -5.46 0.80
C SER A 43 0.00 -5.20 -0.41
N TRP A 44 0.81 -4.14 -0.36
CA TRP A 44 1.69 -3.73 -1.45
C TRP A 44 2.90 -2.98 -0.92
N MET A 45 4.04 -3.12 -1.58
CA MET A 45 5.21 -2.30 -1.36
C MET A 45 5.90 -1.93 -2.69
N ALA A 46 6.50 -0.75 -2.78
CA ALA A 46 7.27 -0.33 -3.94
C ALA A 46 8.40 0.64 -3.60
N ASN A 47 9.50 0.54 -4.32
CA ASN A 47 10.65 1.43 -4.26
C ASN A 47 10.40 2.65 -5.16
N ASN A 48 10.13 3.80 -4.54
CA ASN A 48 9.96 5.06 -5.24
C ASN A 48 11.27 5.53 -5.88
N THR A 49 12.42 5.23 -5.28
CA THR A 49 13.73 5.62 -5.82
C THR A 49 14.01 4.92 -7.14
N SER A 50 13.80 3.59 -7.21
CA SER A 50 13.94 2.85 -8.48
C SER A 50 13.01 3.38 -9.57
N LYS A 51 11.77 3.74 -9.21
CA LYS A 51 10.79 4.26 -10.16
C LYS A 51 11.13 5.66 -10.69
N LEU A 52 11.60 6.57 -9.84
CA LEU A 52 11.78 7.98 -10.20
C LEU A 52 13.22 8.30 -10.63
N PHE A 53 14.20 7.55 -10.14
CA PHE A 53 15.63 7.80 -10.31
C PHE A 53 16.40 6.51 -10.65
N PRO A 54 16.05 5.78 -11.73
CA PRO A 54 16.61 4.46 -12.03
C PRO A 54 18.12 4.46 -12.30
N LEU A 55 18.72 5.61 -12.59
CA LEU A 55 20.15 5.75 -12.88
C LEU A 55 20.99 6.18 -11.66
N HIS A 56 20.36 6.37 -10.49
CA HIS A 56 21.03 6.88 -9.29
C HIS A 56 21.00 5.82 -8.17
N SER A 57 21.99 4.92 -8.19
CA SER A 57 22.16 3.87 -7.18
C SER A 57 22.55 4.41 -5.80
N ASP A 58 23.20 5.57 -5.75
CA ASP A 58 23.81 6.10 -4.51
C ASP A 58 22.84 6.93 -3.67
N MET A 59 21.56 6.94 -4.05
CA MET A 59 20.50 7.66 -3.36
C MET A 59 19.86 6.78 -2.29
N PRO A 60 19.28 7.39 -1.24
CA PRO A 60 18.44 6.64 -0.32
C PRO A 60 17.32 5.88 -1.02
N GLN A 61 17.04 4.70 -0.50
CA GLN A 61 16.03 3.79 -1.02
C GLN A 61 14.70 4.13 -0.35
N CYS A 62 13.87 4.91 -1.03
CA CYS A 62 12.60 5.41 -0.51
C CYS A 62 11.47 4.47 -0.91
N TRP A 63 10.81 3.85 0.07
CA TRP A 63 9.76 2.86 -0.14
C TRP A 63 8.39 3.36 0.32
N THR A 64 7.36 3.03 -0.46
CA THR A 64 5.96 3.18 -0.06
C THR A 64 5.37 1.80 0.23
N PHE A 65 4.76 1.65 1.40
CA PHE A 65 4.05 0.45 1.85
C PHE A 65 2.58 0.79 2.03
N PHE A 66 1.68 0.00 1.44
CA PHE A 66 0.25 0.14 1.62
C PHE A 66 -0.32 -0.98 2.46
N SER A 67 -1.17 -0.62 3.41
CA SER A 67 -1.85 -1.60 4.23
C SER A 67 -2.91 -2.37 3.44
N THR A 68 -3.39 -3.48 4.00
CA THR A 68 -4.66 -4.06 3.56
C THR A 68 -5.82 -3.12 3.91
N ALA A 69 -6.93 -3.21 3.16
CA ALA A 69 -8.15 -2.45 3.46
C ALA A 69 -8.79 -2.89 4.79
N ALA A 70 -8.66 -4.18 5.13
CA ALA A 70 -9.17 -4.73 6.38
C ALA A 70 -8.40 -4.16 7.58
N TYR A 71 -7.07 -4.11 7.50
CA TYR A 71 -6.23 -3.49 8.51
C TYR A 71 -6.52 -1.99 8.65
N GLY A 72 -6.63 -1.27 7.53
CA GLY A 72 -6.95 0.15 7.54
C GLY A 72 -8.31 0.45 8.17
N LYS A 73 -9.33 -0.40 7.91
CA LYS A 73 -10.64 -0.28 8.55
C LYS A 73 -10.58 -0.48 10.08
N ARG A 74 -9.81 -1.47 10.57
CA ARG A 74 -9.66 -1.76 12.01
C ARG A 74 -8.89 -0.69 12.76
N ASN A 75 -7.94 -0.02 12.10
CA ASN A 75 -7.07 0.99 12.69
C ASN A 75 -7.43 2.42 12.24
N LYS A 76 -8.65 2.65 11.76
CA LYS A 76 -9.08 3.96 11.26
C LYS A 76 -9.21 4.95 12.41
N VAL A 77 -8.67 6.16 12.22
CA VAL A 77 -8.75 7.31 13.13
C VAL A 77 -9.16 8.56 12.33
N PRO A 78 -9.49 9.71 12.96
CA PRO A 78 -9.66 10.97 12.25
C PRO A 78 -8.40 11.32 11.45
N GLN A 79 -8.55 11.53 10.14
CA GLN A 79 -7.41 11.72 9.23
C GLN A 79 -6.67 13.02 9.52
N GLU A 80 -7.41 14.06 9.90
CA GLU A 80 -6.91 15.38 10.30
C GLU A 80 -6.21 15.39 11.66
N ASN A 81 -6.35 14.33 12.47
CA ASN A 81 -5.80 14.26 13.81
C ASN A 81 -5.41 12.83 14.19
N ILE A 82 -4.38 12.31 13.52
CA ILE A 82 -3.84 10.97 13.78
C ILE A 82 -3.12 10.96 15.14
N PRO A 83 -3.57 10.15 16.12
CA PRO A 83 -2.86 10.02 17.39
C PRO A 83 -1.47 9.43 17.19
N LYS A 84 -0.46 9.97 17.89
CA LYS A 84 0.93 9.48 17.80
C LYS A 84 1.03 7.98 18.10
N VAL A 85 0.34 7.49 19.13
CA VAL A 85 0.35 6.08 19.50
C VAL A 85 -0.16 5.18 18.35
N THR A 86 -1.18 5.63 17.61
CA THR A 86 -1.67 4.91 16.44
C THR A 86 -0.68 4.96 15.28
N ALA A 87 -0.06 6.12 15.04
CA ALA A 87 0.93 6.28 13.99
C ALA A 87 2.14 5.35 14.22
N GLU A 88 2.65 5.30 15.45
CA GLU A 88 3.76 4.42 15.83
C GLU A 88 3.38 2.94 15.70
N LYS A 89 2.21 2.55 16.19
CA LYS A 89 1.70 1.18 16.03
C LYS A 89 1.61 0.77 14.56
N VAL A 90 1.00 1.61 13.71
CA VAL A 90 0.84 1.30 12.27
C VAL A 90 2.20 1.17 11.57
N LYS A 91 3.14 2.05 11.91
CA LYS A 91 4.52 1.96 11.41
C LYS A 91 5.17 0.63 11.81
N GLU A 92 5.08 0.24 13.07
CA GLU A 92 5.65 -1.01 13.58
C GLU A 92 4.99 -2.24 12.94
N ASP A 93 3.67 -2.30 12.90
CA ASP A 93 2.92 -3.41 12.29
C ASP A 93 3.31 -3.60 10.82
N LEU A 94 3.35 -2.52 10.04
CA LEU A 94 3.73 -2.58 8.62
C LEU A 94 5.18 -3.00 8.42
N LEU A 95 6.14 -2.47 9.21
CA LEU A 95 7.56 -2.86 9.08
C LEU A 95 7.79 -4.31 9.51
N ASN A 96 7.07 -4.80 10.52
CA ASN A 96 7.13 -6.21 10.93
C ASN A 96 6.62 -7.14 9.82
N ASP A 97 5.53 -6.76 9.14
CA ASP A 97 5.01 -7.54 8.01
C ASP A 97 5.87 -7.42 6.75
N VAL A 98 6.61 -6.32 6.56
CA VAL A 98 7.66 -6.20 5.52
C VAL A 98 8.77 -7.20 5.80
N GLU A 99 9.29 -7.21 7.03
CA GLU A 99 10.34 -8.15 7.46
C GLU A 99 9.92 -9.61 7.23
N PHE A 100 8.70 -9.96 7.64
CA PHE A 100 8.14 -11.29 7.44
C PHE A 100 7.97 -11.61 5.94
N ALA A 101 7.43 -10.68 5.15
CA ALA A 101 7.20 -10.88 3.71
C ALA A 101 8.50 -11.05 2.92
N LEU A 102 9.60 -10.45 3.38
CA LEU A 102 10.94 -10.63 2.79
C LEU A 102 11.62 -11.94 3.24
N GLY A 103 11.00 -12.72 4.14
CA GLY A 103 11.58 -13.95 4.68
C GLY A 103 12.77 -13.69 5.62
N LEU A 104 12.86 -12.49 6.19
CA LEU A 104 13.94 -12.10 7.09
C LEU A 104 13.68 -12.61 8.51
N SER A 105 14.75 -12.76 9.29
CA SER A 105 14.62 -13.10 10.71
C SER A 105 14.10 -11.90 11.50
N LYS A 106 13.41 -12.15 12.61
CA LYS A 106 12.79 -11.09 13.40
C LYS A 106 13.84 -10.06 13.90
N GLY A 107 13.61 -8.79 13.64
CA GLY A 107 14.49 -7.68 13.99
C GLY A 107 15.74 -7.52 13.11
N SER A 108 15.80 -8.20 11.96
CA SER A 108 16.92 -8.09 11.01
C SER A 108 16.65 -7.12 9.85
N LEU A 109 15.40 -6.67 9.67
CA LEU A 109 15.11 -5.60 8.73
C LEU A 109 15.92 -4.36 9.13
N GLN A 110 16.64 -3.80 8.15
CA GLN A 110 17.39 -2.56 8.36
C GLN A 110 16.49 -1.45 8.91
N CYS A 111 17.00 -0.68 9.87
CA CYS A 111 16.21 0.40 10.47
C CYS A 111 16.07 1.56 9.46
N PRO A 112 14.84 1.97 9.09
CA PRO A 112 14.66 3.13 8.24
C PRO A 112 15.08 4.40 8.99
N PHE A 113 15.89 5.24 8.35
CA PHE A 113 16.35 6.50 8.96
C PHE A 113 15.29 7.62 8.86
N TYR A 114 14.25 7.41 8.04
CA TYR A 114 13.10 8.29 7.93
C TYR A 114 11.84 7.45 7.78
N THR A 115 10.77 7.84 8.48
CA THR A 115 9.44 7.25 8.29
C THR A 115 8.34 8.32 8.37
N ARG A 116 7.25 8.09 7.64
CA ARG A 116 6.02 8.88 7.75
C ARG A 116 4.81 8.03 7.40
N VAL A 117 3.81 8.01 8.28
CA VAL A 117 2.53 7.37 8.02
C VAL A 117 1.47 8.39 7.58
N GLN A 118 0.56 7.96 6.73
CA GLN A 118 -0.61 8.71 6.30
C GLN A 118 -1.81 7.76 6.25
N LEU A 119 -2.93 8.16 6.85
CA LEU A 119 -4.21 7.49 6.68
C LEU A 119 -4.94 8.08 5.48
N TRP A 120 -5.42 7.21 4.59
CA TRP A 120 -6.41 7.53 3.57
C TRP A 120 -7.74 6.93 4.00
N GLY A 121 -8.58 7.74 4.66
CA GLY A 121 -9.85 7.27 5.23
C GLY A 121 -10.91 6.88 4.19
N ALA A 122 -10.68 7.27 2.93
CA ALA A 122 -11.54 7.12 1.78
C ALA A 122 -10.68 6.82 0.53
N ALA A 123 -9.87 5.75 0.58
CA ALA A 123 -8.79 5.49 -0.35
C ALA A 123 -9.29 5.03 -1.73
N LEU A 124 -9.99 3.90 -1.77
CA LEU A 124 -10.46 3.29 -3.02
C LEU A 124 -11.93 2.88 -2.89
N PRO A 125 -12.75 3.06 -3.92
CA PRO A 125 -14.12 2.59 -3.90
C PRO A 125 -14.18 1.06 -3.89
N THR A 126 -15.06 0.52 -3.05
CA THR A 126 -15.30 -0.93 -2.92
C THR A 126 -16.58 -1.37 -3.62
N ASN A 127 -17.36 -0.43 -4.13
CA ASN A 127 -18.53 -0.68 -4.97
C ASN A 127 -18.62 0.36 -6.10
N THR A 128 -19.47 0.08 -7.09
CA THR A 128 -19.70 0.96 -8.24
C THR A 128 -21.19 1.28 -8.39
N PRO A 129 -21.55 2.53 -8.75
CA PRO A 129 -22.94 2.86 -9.03
C PRO A 129 -23.43 2.26 -10.36
N GLY A 130 -22.55 1.71 -11.20
CA GLY A 130 -22.90 1.13 -12.50
C GLY A 130 -23.31 2.18 -13.53
N ILE A 131 -22.90 3.44 -13.33
CA ILE A 131 -23.10 4.57 -14.26
C ILE A 131 -21.83 5.44 -14.21
N PRO A 132 -21.43 6.07 -15.32
CA PRO A 132 -20.15 6.81 -15.40
C PRO A 132 -20.16 8.12 -14.60
N CYS A 133 -21.32 8.75 -14.42
CA CYS A 133 -21.50 9.97 -13.63
C CYS A 133 -22.91 10.02 -13.02
N ILE A 134 -23.06 10.79 -11.94
CA ILE A 134 -24.35 11.13 -11.36
C ILE A 134 -24.57 12.62 -11.58
N PHE A 135 -25.62 12.96 -12.33
CA PHE A 135 -25.98 14.32 -12.68
C PHE A 135 -27.47 14.52 -12.38
N ASP A 136 -27.79 15.49 -11.55
CA ASP A 136 -29.16 15.95 -11.34
C ASP A 136 -29.28 17.34 -11.96
N PRO A 137 -30.08 17.53 -13.04
CA PRO A 137 -30.28 18.85 -13.65
C PRO A 137 -31.18 19.79 -12.82
N HIS A 138 -31.93 19.26 -11.85
CA HIS A 138 -32.92 20.04 -11.09
C HIS A 138 -32.31 20.66 -9.83
N VAL A 139 -31.15 20.19 -9.39
CA VAL A 139 -30.28 20.85 -8.42
C VAL A 139 -28.99 21.21 -9.14
N ALA A 140 -28.44 22.41 -8.94
CA ALA A 140 -27.18 22.82 -9.60
C ALA A 140 -25.95 22.11 -8.99
N GLY A 141 -25.97 20.77 -8.92
CA GLY A 141 -24.95 19.93 -8.28
C GLY A 141 -24.50 18.77 -9.16
N HIS A 142 -23.19 18.54 -9.22
CA HIS A 142 -22.57 17.51 -10.04
C HIS A 142 -21.47 16.81 -9.25
N ASP A 143 -21.44 15.47 -9.26
CA ASP A 143 -20.42 14.66 -8.62
C ASP A 143 -19.62 13.87 -9.66
N ILE A 144 -18.28 14.02 -9.64
CA ILE A 144 -17.33 13.29 -10.48
C ILE A 144 -16.24 12.66 -9.62
N GLY A 145 -15.73 11.49 -10.01
CA GLY A 145 -14.68 10.79 -9.27
C GLY A 145 -14.33 9.42 -9.86
N GLN A 146 -13.26 8.81 -9.35
CA GLN A 146 -12.89 7.45 -9.73
C GLN A 146 -13.86 6.46 -9.06
N PHE A 147 -14.60 5.71 -9.88
CA PHE A 147 -15.43 4.58 -9.47
C PHE A 147 -14.82 3.30 -10.05
N PRO A 148 -14.97 2.11 -9.42
CA PRO A 148 -14.59 0.86 -10.07
C PRO A 148 -15.45 0.77 -11.34
N GLY A 149 -14.83 0.78 -12.51
CA GLY A 149 -15.55 0.74 -13.78
C GLY A 149 -16.39 -0.54 -13.90
N LEU A 150 -17.50 -0.46 -14.64
CA LEU A 150 -18.23 -1.64 -15.11
C LEU A 150 -17.25 -2.54 -15.88
N ASN A 151 -17.17 -3.80 -15.44
CA ASN A 151 -16.29 -4.87 -15.94
C ASN A 151 -14.80 -4.74 -15.62
N SER A 152 -14.44 -4.58 -14.33
CA SER A 152 -13.18 -5.19 -13.88
C SER A 152 -13.35 -6.71 -13.92
N GLU A 153 -13.06 -7.33 -15.07
CA GLU A 153 -12.75 -8.76 -15.09
C GLU A 153 -11.74 -9.01 -13.96
N LYS A 154 -11.97 -10.05 -13.16
CA LYS A 154 -10.97 -10.47 -12.18
C LYS A 154 -9.67 -10.68 -12.97
N GLN A 155 -8.70 -9.79 -12.84
CA GLN A 155 -7.32 -10.14 -13.11
C GLN A 155 -6.92 -11.13 -12.02
N VAL A 156 -7.33 -12.38 -12.20
CA VAL A 156 -6.62 -13.51 -11.66
C VAL A 156 -5.31 -13.49 -12.41
N LEU A 157 -4.33 -12.73 -11.91
CA LEU A 157 -2.95 -12.97 -12.25
C LEU A 157 -2.68 -14.39 -11.74
N GLU A 158 -2.70 -15.36 -12.64
CA GLU A 158 -2.10 -16.66 -12.36
C GLU A 158 -0.68 -16.36 -11.86
N PRO A 159 -0.30 -16.84 -10.67
CA PRO A 159 1.09 -16.74 -10.25
C PRO A 159 1.92 -17.40 -11.34
N GLN A 160 2.89 -16.67 -11.89
CA GLN A 160 3.97 -17.32 -12.61
C GLN A 160 4.69 -18.20 -11.60
N THR A 161 4.30 -19.46 -11.56
CA THR A 161 5.00 -20.50 -10.83
C THR A 161 6.30 -20.73 -11.57
N TRP A 162 7.39 -20.17 -11.04
CA TRP A 162 8.71 -20.66 -11.37
C TRP A 162 8.86 -22.01 -10.69
N THR A 163 8.76 -23.09 -11.47
CA THR A 163 9.12 -24.43 -11.01
C THR A 163 10.61 -24.44 -10.69
N VAL A 164 10.94 -24.96 -9.51
CA VAL A 164 12.30 -25.21 -8.98
C VAL A 164 13.07 -26.14 -9.90
#